data_AF-A0A8I3AE57-F1
#
_entry.id   AF-A0A8I3AE57-F1
#
_cell.length_a   1.000
_cell.length_b   1.000
_cell.length_c   1.000
_cell.angle_alpha   90.00
_cell.angle_beta   90.00
_cell.angle_gamma   90.00
#
_symmetry.space_group_name_H-M   'P 1'
#
loop_
_entity.id
_entity.type
_entity.pdbx_description
1 polymer ?
#
loop_
_entity_poly.entity_id
_entity_poly.type
_entity_poly.pdbx_seq_one_letter_code
_entity_poly.pdbx_strand_id
1 'polypeptide(L)'
;MEGDNRPEPLGIIDDMQTDGLVDDALLANRSHPPVIFGAGGPMLKQFDESTASSRKGSQAPTPPRSVVGIGNKVAKPDYSEAKIVLAMVGLPARGKSYLSNKLMRYLKWLEYDVEVFNVGQLRRSRARQKALQSGIKEDHTAKYFSHDNIEATRIREKLSEDSLDMLIQWLKKGGNVGIHDATNSTRSRRAKIEARVAKERGMEVIFIESVTSDPVVIAANVALKVSSGDPDYKDLPKEVAERDFLRRIKEYEAVYETITEPHLSYLRITDVGNEVTLSRINGYLQSRIGFYLMNLHVKPRSIFFSRHGESQFNVEGKIGGDSQLSERGLQYAKALPELVRKHIGDAALTVWTSTLQRTIQTAQYLPDPKLTWKSLDELDAGVCDGMTYDEIEQAYPEDFANRDDDKFNYRYRGGESYRDVVVRLEPVIMELERQENILIFGHQAILRCL
;
A
#
# COMPACT_ATOMS: atom_id res chain seq x y z
N MET A 1 -49.40 28.74 -0.34
CA MET A 1 -48.69 28.76 -1.63
C MET A 1 -47.23 28.51 -1.31
N GLU A 2 -46.85 27.23 -1.25
CA GLU A 2 -45.47 26.79 -0.99
C GLU A 2 -45.08 25.88 -2.15
N GLY A 3 -43.96 26.20 -2.79
CA GLY A 3 -43.42 25.52 -3.96
C GLY A 3 -42.49 24.38 -3.57
N ASP A 4 -42.77 23.21 -4.15
CA ASP A 4 -42.00 21.97 -4.12
C ASP A 4 -40.69 22.16 -4.91
N ASN A 5 -39.55 21.90 -4.27
CA ASN A 5 -38.21 22.02 -4.87
C ASN A 5 -37.60 20.61 -4.97
N ARG A 6 -37.66 20.01 -6.17
CA ARG A 6 -36.95 18.75 -6.50
C ARG A 6 -35.85 19.05 -7.51
N PRO A 7 -34.64 18.49 -7.36
CA PRO A 7 -33.58 18.64 -8.37
C PRO A 7 -33.78 17.67 -9.55
N GLU A 8 -33.55 18.19 -10.75
CA GLU A 8 -33.61 17.47 -12.04
C GLU A 8 -32.44 16.49 -12.25
N PRO A 9 -32.61 15.46 -13.10
CA PRO A 9 -31.58 14.45 -13.38
C PRO A 9 -30.51 14.94 -14.37
N LEU A 10 -29.25 14.60 -14.10
CA LEU A 10 -28.08 14.84 -14.95
C LEU A 10 -28.19 14.07 -16.27
N GLY A 11 -28.23 14.82 -17.37
CA GLY A 11 -28.36 14.32 -18.75
C GLY A 11 -27.14 13.53 -19.24
N ILE A 12 -27.45 12.49 -20.01
CA ILE A 12 -26.56 11.50 -20.61
C ILE A 12 -25.98 12.02 -21.93
N ILE A 13 -24.73 11.63 -22.18
CA ILE A 13 -23.99 11.73 -23.44
C ILE A 13 -24.76 10.97 -24.53
N ASP A 14 -25.33 11.69 -25.47
CA ASP A 14 -25.72 11.21 -26.80
C ASP A 14 -24.98 12.06 -27.84
N ASP A 15 -24.79 11.50 -29.04
CA ASP A 15 -24.03 12.00 -30.20
C ASP A 15 -22.53 11.70 -30.23
N MET A 16 -22.16 10.55 -30.82
CA MET A 16 -21.10 10.47 -31.84
C MET A 16 -21.33 9.24 -32.75
N GLN A 17 -22.20 9.39 -33.74
CA GLN A 17 -22.12 8.65 -35.01
C GLN A 17 -22.42 9.64 -36.14
N THR A 18 -21.37 10.19 -36.76
CA THR A 18 -21.36 10.55 -38.17
C THR A 18 -19.91 10.74 -38.63
N ASP A 19 -19.58 10.14 -39.77
CA ASP A 19 -18.31 10.19 -40.47
C ASP A 19 -17.76 11.61 -40.66
N GLY A 20 -16.47 11.79 -40.41
CA GLY A 20 -15.73 13.00 -40.72
C GLY A 20 -14.24 12.78 -40.46
N LEU A 21 -13.45 12.82 -41.53
CA LEU A 21 -11.99 12.71 -41.54
C LEU A 21 -11.36 13.60 -40.46
N VAL A 22 -10.65 13.00 -39.52
CA VAL A 22 -9.87 13.72 -38.50
C VAL A 22 -8.48 13.99 -39.06
N ASP A 23 -8.11 15.27 -39.03
CA ASP A 23 -6.89 15.89 -39.51
C ASP A 23 -5.64 15.31 -38.82
N ASP A 24 -4.71 14.74 -39.61
CA ASP A 24 -3.50 14.02 -39.16
C ASP A 24 -2.40 14.93 -38.56
N ALA A 25 -2.69 16.20 -38.33
CA ALA A 25 -1.72 17.19 -37.84
C ALA A 25 -1.60 17.27 -36.30
N LEU A 26 -2.44 16.56 -35.53
CA LEU A 26 -2.40 16.56 -34.05
C LEU A 26 -1.64 15.36 -33.44
N LEU A 27 -1.09 14.47 -34.27
CA LEU A 27 -0.32 13.28 -33.82
C LEU A 27 1.20 13.47 -33.85
N ALA A 28 1.69 14.63 -34.31
CA ALA A 28 3.13 14.90 -34.47
C ALA A 28 3.70 15.75 -33.32
N ASN A 29 3.62 15.27 -32.08
CA ASN A 29 4.56 15.70 -31.03
C ASN A 29 4.63 14.67 -29.90
N ARG A 30 5.34 13.55 -30.17
CA ARG A 30 5.74 12.58 -29.15
C ARG A 30 7.25 12.42 -29.16
N SER A 31 7.94 13.34 -28.51
CA SER A 31 9.30 13.10 -28.01
C SER A 31 9.20 12.35 -26.67
N HIS A 32 9.72 11.12 -26.69
CA HIS A 32 9.97 10.20 -25.56
C HIS A 32 8.77 9.39 -25.02
N PRO A 33 8.71 8.06 -25.29
CA PRO A 33 7.84 7.17 -24.52
C PRO A 33 8.43 6.96 -23.12
N PRO A 34 7.62 6.85 -22.05
CA PRO A 34 8.13 6.48 -20.74
C PRO A 34 8.63 5.04 -20.77
N VAL A 35 9.86 4.85 -20.28
CA VAL A 35 10.48 3.53 -20.12
C VAL A 35 9.63 2.71 -19.14
N ILE A 36 9.00 1.66 -19.65
CA ILE A 36 8.18 0.73 -18.88
C ILE A 36 9.14 -0.23 -18.15
N PHE A 37 9.23 -0.10 -16.82
CA PHE A 37 9.89 -1.09 -15.98
C PHE A 37 9.09 -2.39 -15.96
N GLY A 38 9.57 -3.38 -16.71
CA GLY A 38 9.23 -4.78 -16.49
C GLY A 38 9.91 -5.28 -15.22
N ALA A 39 9.13 -5.62 -14.20
CA ALA A 39 9.61 -6.41 -13.07
C ALA A 39 9.97 -7.81 -13.57
N GLY A 40 11.25 -8.05 -13.91
CA GLY A 40 11.68 -9.38 -14.38
C GLY A 40 13.11 -9.50 -14.93
N GLY A 41 14.03 -8.60 -14.56
CA GLY A 41 15.41 -8.67 -15.06
C GLY A 41 16.25 -9.77 -14.39
N PRO A 42 17.11 -10.51 -15.14
CA PRO A 42 17.96 -11.58 -14.61
C PRO A 42 19.03 -11.13 -13.60
N MET A 43 19.30 -9.81 -13.49
CA MET A 43 20.27 -9.24 -12.54
C MET A 43 19.87 -9.42 -11.06
N LEU A 44 18.57 -9.56 -10.76
CA LEU A 44 18.07 -9.79 -9.40
C LEU A 44 18.31 -11.22 -8.89
N LYS A 45 18.57 -12.20 -9.78
CA LYS A 45 18.87 -13.59 -9.38
C LYS A 45 20.29 -13.77 -8.82
N GLN A 46 21.25 -12.94 -9.22
CA GLN A 46 22.64 -13.10 -8.77
C GLN A 46 22.92 -12.55 -7.36
N PHE A 47 22.06 -11.68 -6.83
CA PHE A 47 22.19 -11.18 -5.45
C PHE A 47 21.66 -12.13 -4.38
N ASP A 48 20.85 -13.14 -4.76
CA ASP A 48 20.21 -14.09 -3.83
C ASP A 48 21.16 -15.24 -3.44
N GLU A 49 22.22 -15.50 -4.21
CA GLU A 49 23.14 -16.63 -3.97
C GLU A 49 24.23 -16.33 -2.93
N SER A 50 24.58 -15.06 -2.68
CA SER A 50 25.61 -14.68 -1.70
C SER A 50 25.09 -14.57 -0.25
N THR A 51 23.79 -14.75 -0.02
CA THR A 51 23.16 -14.72 1.32
C THR A 51 22.61 -16.08 1.76
N ALA A 52 22.93 -17.15 1.04
CA ALA A 52 22.37 -18.49 1.24
C ALA A 52 22.94 -19.26 2.46
N SER A 53 23.90 -18.73 3.22
CA SER A 53 24.56 -19.48 4.31
C SER A 53 23.92 -19.40 5.70
N SER A 54 22.72 -18.82 5.88
CA SER A 54 22.09 -18.75 7.22
C SER A 54 20.58 -19.03 7.23
N ARG A 55 20.12 -20.06 6.50
CA ARG A 55 18.75 -20.58 6.64
C ARG A 55 18.75 -21.88 7.45
N LYS A 56 18.75 -21.77 8.77
CA LYS A 56 18.11 -22.76 9.65
C LYS A 56 16.89 -22.11 10.27
N GLY A 57 15.72 -22.67 9.96
CA GLY A 57 14.43 -22.15 10.40
C GLY A 57 14.25 -22.26 11.91
N SER A 58 13.76 -21.18 12.52
CA SER A 58 13.31 -21.15 13.90
C SER A 58 11.84 -21.58 14.00
N GLN A 59 11.57 -22.56 14.87
CA GLN A 59 10.22 -22.86 15.36
C GLN A 59 9.88 -21.94 16.55
N ALA A 60 8.59 -21.69 16.80
CA ALA A 60 8.10 -20.96 17.99
C ALA A 60 6.96 -21.74 18.68
N PRO A 61 6.62 -21.49 19.97
CA PRO A 61 7.36 -20.76 21.01
C PRO A 61 7.55 -21.58 22.31
N THR A 62 8.74 -21.50 22.89
CA THR A 62 8.95 -21.66 24.35
C THR A 62 8.87 -20.24 24.96
N PRO A 63 8.42 -20.04 26.21
CA PRO A 63 8.36 -18.71 26.81
C PRO A 63 9.73 -18.01 26.69
N PRO A 64 9.79 -16.68 26.47
CA PRO A 64 11.07 -16.01 26.33
C PRO A 64 11.86 -16.23 27.61
N ARG A 65 13.03 -16.88 27.48
CA ARG A 65 14.05 -16.82 28.53
C ARG A 65 14.27 -15.33 28.83
N SER A 66 14.23 -14.97 30.11
CA SER A 66 14.71 -13.66 30.58
C SER A 66 16.01 -13.37 29.86
N VAL A 67 16.09 -12.25 29.13
CA VAL A 67 17.32 -11.88 28.43
C VAL A 67 18.43 -11.81 29.47
N VAL A 68 19.39 -12.73 29.39
CA VAL A 68 20.66 -12.61 30.11
C VAL A 68 21.54 -11.79 29.16
N GLY A 69 22.00 -10.63 29.63
CA GLY A 69 22.63 -9.61 28.81
C GLY A 69 22.23 -8.19 29.21
N ILE A 70 22.76 -7.19 28.49
CA ILE A 70 22.46 -5.77 28.69
C ILE A 70 21.22 -5.29 27.93
N GLY A 71 20.90 -5.92 26.80
CA GLY A 71 19.75 -5.63 25.96
C GLY A 71 18.45 -6.25 26.45
N ASN A 72 17.35 -5.98 25.74
CA ASN A 72 16.03 -6.55 26.03
C ASN A 72 15.30 -6.92 24.73
N LYS A 73 14.25 -7.74 24.82
CA LYS A 73 13.35 -8.04 23.69
C LYS A 73 12.11 -7.16 23.74
N VAL A 74 11.78 -6.53 22.61
CA VAL A 74 10.54 -5.76 22.46
C VAL A 74 9.42 -6.68 22.03
N ALA A 75 8.38 -6.78 22.85
CA ALA A 75 7.20 -7.55 22.50
C ALA A 75 6.37 -6.83 21.43
N LYS A 76 5.69 -7.62 20.59
CA LYS A 76 4.65 -7.10 19.70
C LYS A 76 3.55 -6.42 20.54
N PRO A 77 3.11 -5.20 20.19
CA PRO A 77 1.98 -4.58 20.86
C PRO A 77 0.73 -5.48 20.75
N ASP A 78 -0.06 -5.51 21.82
CA ASP A 78 -1.29 -6.31 21.82
C ASP A 78 -2.41 -5.55 21.08
N TYR A 79 -2.73 -6.03 19.88
CA TYR A 79 -3.83 -5.54 19.05
C TYR A 79 -5.05 -6.48 19.07
N SER A 80 -5.09 -7.46 19.97
CA SER A 80 -6.08 -8.55 19.96
C SER A 80 -7.54 -8.06 19.94
N GLU A 81 -7.84 -6.95 20.63
CA GLU A 81 -9.16 -6.31 20.71
C GLU A 81 -9.59 -5.59 19.43
N ALA A 82 -8.66 -5.20 18.56
CA ALA A 82 -8.99 -4.48 17.34
C ALA A 82 -9.54 -5.45 16.29
N LYS A 83 -10.87 -5.50 16.11
CA LYS A 83 -11.55 -6.30 15.07
C LYS A 83 -12.37 -5.41 14.15
N ILE A 84 -11.81 -5.02 13.00
CA ILE A 84 -12.45 -4.12 12.04
C ILE A 84 -12.75 -4.84 10.73
N VAL A 85 -13.98 -4.69 10.26
CA VAL A 85 -14.41 -5.03 8.90
C VAL A 85 -14.38 -3.75 8.06
N LEU A 86 -13.46 -3.67 7.10
CA LEU A 86 -13.41 -2.59 6.12
C LEU A 86 -14.14 -2.99 4.85
N ALA A 87 -15.34 -2.46 4.63
CA ALA A 87 -16.14 -2.75 3.45
C ALA A 87 -15.91 -1.70 2.35
N MET A 88 -15.28 -2.11 1.25
CA MET A 88 -15.06 -1.21 0.11
C MET A 88 -16.38 -0.92 -0.60
N VAL A 89 -16.59 0.33 -1.03
CA VAL A 89 -17.78 0.79 -1.77
C VAL A 89 -17.34 1.57 -3.01
N GLY A 90 -18.02 1.37 -4.13
CA GLY A 90 -17.82 2.16 -5.35
C GLY A 90 -17.83 1.34 -6.63
N LEU A 91 -17.92 2.03 -7.76
CA LEU A 91 -17.98 1.44 -9.10
C LEU A 91 -16.68 0.73 -9.49
N PRO A 92 -16.71 -0.23 -10.44
CA PRO A 92 -15.48 -0.79 -11.03
C PRO A 92 -14.55 0.30 -11.58
N ALA A 93 -13.23 0.05 -11.60
CA ALA A 93 -12.21 1.01 -12.03
C ALA A 93 -12.19 2.37 -11.28
N ARG A 94 -12.66 2.39 -10.02
CA ARG A 94 -12.56 3.54 -9.10
C ARG A 94 -11.58 3.26 -7.96
N GLY A 95 -10.37 2.78 -8.23
CA GLY A 95 -9.30 2.69 -7.21
C GLY A 95 -9.48 1.74 -6.01
N LYS A 96 -10.62 1.07 -5.79
CA LYS A 96 -10.87 0.23 -4.59
C LYS A 96 -9.78 -0.79 -4.26
N SER A 97 -9.37 -1.60 -5.24
CA SER A 97 -8.32 -2.61 -5.01
C SER A 97 -6.95 -1.97 -4.79
N TYR A 98 -6.68 -0.79 -5.37
CA TYR A 98 -5.47 -0.02 -5.06
C TYR A 98 -5.48 0.44 -3.60
N LEU A 99 -6.57 1.07 -3.14
CA LEU A 99 -6.73 1.50 -1.75
C LEU A 99 -6.65 0.33 -0.77
N SER A 100 -7.32 -0.79 -1.08
CA SER A 100 -7.29 -2.01 -0.27
C SER A 100 -5.87 -2.54 -0.10
N ASN A 101 -5.10 -2.62 -1.20
CA ASN A 101 -3.73 -3.12 -1.16
C ASN A 101 -2.77 -2.16 -0.46
N LYS A 102 -2.89 -0.84 -0.70
CA LYS A 102 -2.09 0.19 0.00
C LYS A 102 -2.35 0.15 1.50
N LEU A 103 -3.61 0.13 1.90
CA LEU A 103 -4.00 0.07 3.31
C LEU A 103 -3.54 -1.23 3.97
N MET A 104 -3.70 -2.37 3.31
CA MET A 104 -3.18 -3.65 3.80
C MET A 104 -1.67 -3.58 4.04
N ARG A 105 -0.90 -3.03 3.09
CA ARG A 105 0.56 -2.91 3.23
C ARG A 105 0.96 -2.02 4.40
N TYR A 106 0.32 -0.85 4.54
CA TYR A 106 0.58 0.07 5.65
C TYR A 106 0.25 -0.56 7.02
N LEU A 107 -0.93 -1.17 7.15
CA LEU A 107 -1.32 -1.79 8.41
C LEU A 107 -0.47 -3.02 8.77
N LYS A 108 -0.07 -3.84 7.78
CA LYS A 108 0.88 -4.95 7.99
C LYS A 108 2.27 -4.45 8.41
N TRP A 109 2.71 -3.31 7.86
CA TRP A 109 3.97 -2.69 8.24
C TRP A 109 3.94 -2.19 9.70
N LEU A 110 2.77 -1.75 10.17
CA LEU A 110 2.49 -1.48 11.59
C LEU A 110 2.19 -2.76 12.41
N GLU A 111 2.41 -3.93 11.83
CA GLU A 111 2.25 -5.25 12.46
C GLU A 111 0.81 -5.65 12.84
N TYR A 112 -0.20 -4.99 12.29
CA TYR A 112 -1.57 -5.52 12.33
C TYR A 112 -1.70 -6.72 11.40
N ASP A 113 -2.42 -7.73 11.85
CA ASP A 113 -2.83 -8.84 11.00
C ASP A 113 -4.00 -8.36 10.13
N VAL A 114 -3.75 -8.27 8.82
CA VAL A 114 -4.70 -7.76 7.82
C VAL A 114 -4.85 -8.74 6.67
N GLU A 115 -6.08 -8.97 6.22
CA GLU A 115 -6.36 -9.85 5.07
C GLU A 115 -7.44 -9.27 4.16
N VAL A 116 -7.26 -9.43 2.84
CA VAL A 116 -8.20 -8.94 1.82
C VAL A 116 -9.07 -10.08 1.31
N PHE A 117 -10.37 -9.94 1.48
CA PHE A 117 -11.40 -10.86 1.01
C PHE A 117 -12.04 -10.29 -0.26
N ASN A 118 -11.42 -10.60 -1.41
CA ASN A 118 -11.86 -10.11 -2.71
C ASN A 118 -12.96 -11.00 -3.31
N VAL A 119 -14.19 -10.46 -3.37
CA VAL A 119 -15.37 -11.20 -3.85
C VAL A 119 -15.23 -11.61 -5.32
N GLY A 120 -14.55 -10.80 -6.14
CA GLY A 120 -14.28 -11.12 -7.54
C GLY A 120 -13.33 -12.32 -7.70
N GLN A 121 -12.29 -12.42 -6.86
CA GLN A 121 -11.41 -13.59 -6.82
C GLN A 121 -12.15 -14.83 -6.33
N LEU A 122 -12.99 -14.71 -5.30
CA LEU A 122 -13.82 -15.82 -4.82
C LEU A 122 -14.75 -16.34 -5.91
N ARG A 123 -15.44 -15.45 -6.63
CA ARG A 123 -16.29 -15.82 -7.79
C ARG A 123 -15.49 -16.63 -8.81
N ARG A 124 -14.35 -16.11 -9.26
CA ARG A 124 -13.51 -16.78 -10.26
C ARG A 124 -13.01 -18.13 -9.79
N SER A 125 -12.62 -18.25 -8.52
CA SER A 125 -12.15 -19.52 -7.97
C SER A 125 -13.26 -20.57 -7.93
N ARG A 126 -14.48 -20.20 -7.51
CA ARG A 126 -15.63 -21.12 -7.54
C ARG A 126 -16.05 -21.48 -8.95
N ALA A 127 -16.08 -20.52 -9.87
CA ALA A 127 -16.40 -20.77 -11.28
C ALA A 127 -15.40 -21.76 -11.91
N ARG A 128 -14.09 -21.61 -11.63
CA ARG A 128 -13.06 -22.58 -12.07
C ARG A 128 -13.26 -23.97 -11.48
N GLN A 129 -13.56 -24.08 -10.18
CA GLN A 129 -13.84 -25.37 -9.54
C GLN A 129 -15.08 -26.05 -10.14
N LYS A 130 -16.15 -25.29 -10.38
CA LYS A 130 -17.35 -25.79 -11.04
C LYS A 130 -17.07 -26.25 -12.47
N ALA A 131 -16.31 -25.47 -13.25
CA ALA A 131 -15.90 -25.87 -14.59
C ALA A 131 -15.06 -27.16 -14.60
N LEU A 132 -14.20 -27.38 -13.60
CA LEU A 132 -13.44 -28.62 -13.44
C LEU A 132 -14.33 -29.83 -13.09
N GLN A 133 -15.41 -29.61 -12.33
CA GLN A 133 -16.32 -30.67 -11.89
C GLN A 133 -17.42 -30.99 -12.92
N SER A 134 -17.98 -29.98 -13.58
CA SER A 134 -19.14 -30.12 -14.46
C SER A 134 -18.83 -29.91 -15.94
N GLY A 135 -17.64 -29.44 -16.30
CA GLY A 135 -17.25 -29.08 -17.67
C GLY A 135 -17.88 -27.79 -18.20
N ILE A 136 -18.75 -27.12 -17.41
CA ILE A 136 -19.49 -25.93 -17.84
C ILE A 136 -18.71 -24.68 -17.43
N LYS A 137 -18.32 -23.85 -18.41
CA LYS A 137 -17.77 -22.51 -18.15
C LYS A 137 -18.90 -21.52 -17.89
N GLU A 138 -18.81 -20.80 -16.78
CA GLU A 138 -19.76 -19.72 -16.45
C GLU A 138 -19.47 -18.46 -17.28
N ASP A 139 -20.52 -17.70 -17.57
CA ASP A 139 -20.42 -16.39 -18.21
C ASP A 139 -19.86 -15.36 -17.21
N HIS A 140 -18.86 -14.61 -17.65
CA HIS A 140 -18.23 -13.51 -16.88
C HIS A 140 -18.19 -12.20 -17.69
N THR A 141 -18.97 -12.10 -18.77
CA THR A 141 -19.16 -10.86 -19.53
C THR A 141 -20.06 -9.86 -18.79
N ALA A 142 -20.20 -8.64 -19.33
CA ALA A 142 -21.12 -7.63 -18.78
C ALA A 142 -22.54 -8.15 -18.50
N LYS A 143 -23.06 -9.12 -19.28
CA LYS A 143 -24.39 -9.72 -19.09
C LYS A 143 -24.56 -10.43 -17.75
N TYR A 144 -23.50 -11.04 -17.23
CA TYR A 144 -23.48 -11.62 -15.89
C TYR A 144 -23.65 -10.55 -14.80
N PHE A 145 -23.22 -9.32 -15.06
CA PHE A 145 -23.27 -8.24 -14.09
C PHE A 145 -24.52 -7.39 -14.15
N SER A 146 -25.36 -7.59 -15.17
CA SER A 146 -26.60 -6.84 -15.32
C SER A 146 -27.54 -7.00 -14.14
N HIS A 147 -28.19 -5.92 -13.74
CA HIS A 147 -29.19 -5.95 -12.66
C HIS A 147 -30.45 -6.72 -13.07
N ASP A 148 -30.75 -6.80 -14.36
CA ASP A 148 -31.90 -7.56 -14.89
C ASP A 148 -31.66 -9.08 -14.84
N ASN A 149 -30.40 -9.50 -14.65
CA ASN A 149 -30.05 -10.90 -14.45
C ASN A 149 -30.27 -11.30 -12.98
N ILE A 150 -31.51 -11.69 -12.64
CA ILE A 150 -31.94 -12.07 -11.29
C ILE A 150 -31.10 -13.23 -10.73
N GLU A 151 -30.83 -14.24 -11.55
CA GLU A 151 -30.05 -15.42 -11.13
C GLU A 151 -28.60 -15.03 -10.81
N ALA A 152 -27.92 -14.32 -11.72
CA ALA A 152 -26.55 -13.89 -11.49
C ALA A 152 -26.45 -12.92 -10.30
N THR A 153 -27.44 -12.05 -10.11
CA THR A 153 -27.53 -11.17 -8.94
C THR A 153 -27.64 -11.96 -7.64
N ARG A 154 -28.48 -13.00 -7.59
CA ARG A 154 -28.59 -13.90 -6.43
C ARG A 154 -27.28 -14.63 -6.14
N ILE A 155 -26.59 -15.12 -7.17
CA ILE A 155 -25.29 -15.78 -7.04
C ILE A 155 -24.23 -14.79 -6.50
N ARG A 156 -24.18 -13.57 -7.03
CA ARG A 156 -23.26 -12.51 -6.58
C ARG A 156 -23.53 -12.08 -5.14
N GLU A 157 -24.80 -12.00 -4.72
CA GLU A 157 -25.15 -11.77 -3.32
C GLU A 157 -24.64 -12.89 -2.42
N LYS A 158 -24.89 -14.15 -2.79
CA LYS A 158 -24.42 -15.29 -2.00
C LYS A 158 -22.88 -15.33 -1.88
N LEU A 159 -22.18 -15.01 -2.96
CA LEU A 159 -20.71 -14.87 -2.93
C LEU A 159 -20.23 -13.77 -2.00
N SER A 160 -20.94 -12.63 -1.98
CA SER A 160 -20.63 -11.50 -1.10
C SER A 160 -20.84 -11.86 0.37
N GLU A 161 -21.92 -12.58 0.69
CA GLU A 161 -22.23 -13.10 2.03
C GLU A 161 -21.20 -14.12 2.49
N ASP A 162 -20.89 -15.12 1.66
CA ASP A 162 -19.90 -16.15 2.00
C ASP A 162 -18.51 -15.54 2.22
N SER A 163 -18.13 -14.55 1.40
CA SER A 163 -16.87 -13.82 1.57
C SER A 163 -16.82 -13.03 2.87
N LEU A 164 -17.95 -12.45 3.31
CA LEU A 164 -18.04 -11.75 4.59
C LEU A 164 -17.98 -12.74 5.77
N ASP A 165 -18.60 -13.91 5.66
CA ASP A 165 -18.50 -14.94 6.68
C ASP A 165 -17.07 -15.47 6.82
N MET A 166 -16.36 -15.69 5.69
CA MET A 166 -14.94 -16.05 5.72
C MET A 166 -14.10 -15.01 6.44
N LEU A 167 -14.36 -13.72 6.19
CA LEU A 167 -13.71 -12.59 6.84
C LEU A 167 -13.95 -12.59 8.34
N ILE A 168 -15.21 -12.71 8.77
CA ILE A 168 -15.59 -12.74 10.18
C ILE A 168 -14.93 -13.94 10.89
N GLN A 169 -14.95 -15.12 10.28
CA GLN A 169 -14.30 -16.31 10.86
C GLN A 169 -12.78 -16.13 10.99
N TRP A 170 -12.16 -15.42 10.05
CA TRP A 170 -10.74 -15.10 10.14
C TRP A 170 -10.44 -14.09 11.25
N LEU A 171 -11.27 -13.04 11.43
CA LEU A 171 -11.15 -12.10 12.55
C LEU A 171 -11.29 -12.81 13.91
N LYS A 172 -12.22 -13.77 14.02
CA LYS A 172 -12.40 -14.61 15.23
C LYS A 172 -11.16 -15.46 15.57
N LYS A 173 -10.36 -15.82 14.57
CA LYS A 173 -9.13 -16.62 14.75
C LYS A 173 -7.92 -15.78 15.15
N GLY A 174 -8.06 -14.47 15.29
CA GLY A 174 -6.99 -13.58 15.75
C GLY A 174 -6.71 -12.39 14.84
N GLY A 175 -7.20 -12.38 13.60
CA GLY A 175 -6.98 -11.27 12.67
C GLY A 175 -7.48 -9.92 13.19
N ASN A 176 -6.86 -8.81 12.77
CA ASN A 176 -7.21 -7.48 13.26
C ASN A 176 -8.13 -6.73 12.29
N VAL A 177 -7.79 -6.71 11.00
CA VAL A 177 -8.54 -5.95 9.99
C VAL A 177 -8.83 -6.84 8.78
N GLY A 178 -10.13 -7.08 8.52
CA GLY A 178 -10.58 -7.78 7.33
C GLY A 178 -11.09 -6.79 6.29
N ILE A 179 -10.50 -6.77 5.10
CA ILE A 179 -10.93 -5.89 3.99
C ILE A 179 -11.87 -6.67 3.07
N HIS A 180 -13.16 -6.32 3.07
CA HIS A 180 -14.15 -6.86 2.14
C HIS A 180 -14.11 -6.06 0.83
N ASP A 181 -13.32 -6.55 -0.14
CA ASP A 181 -13.14 -5.90 -1.45
C ASP A 181 -14.23 -6.35 -2.44
N ALA A 182 -15.28 -5.55 -2.50
CA ALA A 182 -16.42 -5.67 -3.41
C ALA A 182 -16.91 -4.29 -3.86
N THR A 183 -17.92 -4.24 -4.73
CA THR A 183 -18.51 -2.95 -5.15
C THR A 183 -19.42 -2.35 -4.07
N ASN A 184 -20.13 -3.21 -3.32
CA ASN A 184 -21.09 -2.84 -2.28
C ASN A 184 -21.95 -1.60 -2.64
N SER A 185 -22.40 -1.58 -3.89
CA SER A 185 -22.88 -0.39 -4.60
C SER A 185 -24.31 0.03 -4.23
N THR A 186 -25.06 -0.78 -3.48
CA THR A 186 -26.45 -0.50 -3.11
C THR A 186 -26.60 -0.35 -1.60
N ARG A 187 -27.55 0.48 -1.16
CA ARG A 187 -27.91 0.65 0.27
C ARG A 187 -28.30 -0.68 0.90
N SER A 188 -29.09 -1.48 0.19
CA SER A 188 -29.52 -2.82 0.63
C SER A 188 -28.33 -3.75 0.93
N ARG A 189 -27.29 -3.75 0.08
CA ARG A 189 -26.09 -4.56 0.32
C ARG A 189 -25.35 -4.10 1.58
N ARG A 190 -25.17 -2.79 1.74
CA ARG A 190 -24.49 -2.22 2.92
C ARG A 190 -25.24 -2.52 4.22
N ALA A 191 -26.56 -2.39 4.22
CA ALA A 191 -27.41 -2.76 5.35
C ALA A 191 -27.27 -4.25 5.73
N LYS A 192 -27.17 -5.16 4.75
CA LYS A 192 -26.90 -6.58 5.01
C LYS A 192 -25.54 -6.82 5.66
N ILE A 193 -24.50 -6.10 5.19
CA ILE A 193 -23.15 -6.18 5.79
C ILE A 193 -23.20 -5.71 7.24
N GLU A 194 -23.77 -4.53 7.50
CA GLU A 194 -23.92 -3.97 8.85
C GLU A 194 -24.68 -4.93 9.78
N ALA A 195 -25.86 -5.40 9.35
CA ALA A 195 -26.69 -6.33 10.13
C ALA A 195 -25.98 -7.67 10.40
N ARG A 196 -25.11 -8.12 9.50
CA ARG A 196 -24.33 -9.34 9.68
C ARG A 196 -23.19 -9.14 10.68
N VAL A 197 -22.45 -8.04 10.58
CA VAL A 197 -21.33 -7.71 11.49
C VAL A 197 -21.83 -7.39 12.89
N ALA A 198 -22.98 -6.72 13.03
CA ALA A 198 -23.58 -6.38 14.32
C ALA A 198 -23.94 -7.61 15.20
N LYS A 199 -24.02 -8.81 14.61
CA LYS A 199 -24.18 -10.08 15.36
C LYS A 199 -22.91 -10.53 16.07
N GLU A 200 -21.77 -9.94 15.73
CA GLU A 200 -20.45 -10.32 16.23
C GLU A 200 -19.98 -9.33 17.30
N ARG A 201 -19.86 -9.80 18.54
CA ARG A 201 -19.43 -8.96 19.65
C ARG A 201 -17.99 -8.50 19.44
N GLY A 202 -17.75 -7.20 19.62
CA GLY A 202 -16.41 -6.60 19.51
C GLY A 202 -15.92 -6.39 18.08
N MET A 203 -16.77 -6.60 17.07
CA MET A 203 -16.45 -6.28 15.68
C MET A 203 -17.15 -5.00 15.24
N GLU A 204 -16.42 -4.15 14.52
CA GLU A 204 -16.95 -2.93 13.95
C GLU A 204 -16.84 -2.94 12.43
N VAL A 205 -17.77 -2.29 11.74
CA VAL A 205 -17.72 -2.11 10.29
C VAL A 205 -17.48 -0.65 9.94
N ILE A 206 -16.58 -0.42 8.99
CA ILE A 206 -16.35 0.89 8.40
C ILE A 206 -16.41 0.74 6.89
N PHE A 207 -17.15 1.64 6.23
CA PHE A 207 -17.22 1.66 4.77
C PHE A 207 -16.15 2.59 4.19
N ILE A 208 -15.45 2.15 3.16
CA ILE A 208 -14.51 2.99 2.40
C ILE A 208 -15.05 3.15 1.00
N GLU A 209 -15.67 4.30 0.73
CA GLU A 209 -16.22 4.66 -0.58
C GLU A 209 -15.18 5.37 -1.43
N SER A 210 -14.90 4.84 -2.62
CA SER A 210 -14.07 5.50 -3.61
C SER A 210 -14.91 5.99 -4.77
N VAL A 211 -14.97 7.32 -4.92
CA VAL A 211 -15.67 8.03 -5.99
C VAL A 211 -14.63 8.66 -6.91
N THR A 212 -14.78 8.47 -8.22
CA THR A 212 -13.94 9.16 -9.22
C THR A 212 -14.84 9.52 -10.39
N SER A 213 -14.87 10.80 -10.69
CA SER A 213 -15.59 11.42 -11.82
C SER A 213 -14.65 11.68 -13.00
N ASP A 214 -13.34 11.80 -12.75
CA ASP A 214 -12.37 12.13 -13.79
C ASP A 214 -12.29 11.03 -14.88
N PRO A 215 -12.70 11.33 -16.13
CA PRO A 215 -12.72 10.36 -17.21
C PRO A 215 -11.32 9.87 -17.59
N VAL A 216 -10.27 10.68 -17.41
CA VAL A 216 -8.88 10.31 -17.70
C VAL A 216 -8.41 9.25 -16.71
N VAL A 217 -8.69 9.45 -15.41
CA VAL A 217 -8.37 8.47 -14.37
C VAL A 217 -9.15 7.18 -14.56
N ILE A 218 -10.44 7.27 -14.91
CA ILE A 218 -11.28 6.10 -15.19
C ILE A 218 -10.72 5.31 -16.37
N ALA A 219 -10.40 5.97 -17.49
CA ALA A 219 -9.83 5.34 -18.67
C ALA A 219 -8.50 4.65 -18.36
N ALA A 220 -7.61 5.30 -17.61
CA ALA A 220 -6.35 4.73 -17.17
C ALA A 220 -6.54 3.48 -16.29
N ASN A 221 -7.50 3.52 -15.36
CA ASN A 221 -7.84 2.38 -14.50
C ASN A 221 -8.45 1.21 -15.29
N VAL A 222 -9.28 1.48 -16.30
CA VAL A 222 -9.83 0.46 -17.20
C VAL A 222 -8.70 -0.19 -18.01
N ALA A 223 -7.84 0.62 -18.62
CA ALA A 223 -6.70 0.14 -19.40
C ALA A 223 -5.76 -0.73 -18.53
N LEU A 224 -5.45 -0.29 -17.30
CA LEU A 224 -4.69 -1.09 -16.33
C LEU A 224 -5.40 -2.41 -16.05
N LYS A 225 -6.72 -2.41 -15.82
CA LYS A 225 -7.47 -3.62 -15.48
C LYS A 225 -7.47 -4.65 -16.61
N VAL A 226 -7.61 -4.21 -17.86
CA VAL A 226 -7.60 -5.08 -19.04
C VAL A 226 -6.18 -5.57 -19.34
N SER A 227 -5.19 -4.69 -19.28
CA SER A 227 -3.79 -5.03 -19.60
C SER A 227 -3.08 -5.86 -18.52
N SER A 228 -3.48 -5.75 -17.25
CA SER A 228 -2.88 -6.49 -16.13
C SER A 228 -3.32 -7.96 -16.05
N GLY A 229 -3.94 -8.50 -17.10
CA GLY A 229 -4.32 -9.90 -17.19
C GLY A 229 -5.45 -10.28 -16.24
N ASP A 230 -6.46 -9.41 -16.08
CA ASP A 230 -7.69 -9.79 -15.38
C ASP A 230 -8.17 -11.14 -15.94
N PRO A 231 -8.30 -12.18 -15.10
CA PRO A 231 -8.65 -13.51 -15.59
C PRO A 231 -9.99 -13.56 -16.31
N ASP A 232 -10.87 -12.57 -16.07
CA ASP A 232 -12.14 -12.43 -16.80
C ASP A 232 -11.92 -12.13 -18.30
N TYR A 233 -10.76 -11.55 -18.67
CA TYR A 233 -10.44 -11.06 -20.02
C TYR A 233 -9.19 -11.70 -20.64
N LYS A 234 -8.58 -12.69 -19.98
CA LYS A 234 -7.28 -13.27 -20.37
C LYS A 234 -7.20 -13.71 -21.84
N ASP A 235 -8.28 -14.26 -22.37
CA ASP A 235 -8.33 -14.84 -23.71
C ASP A 235 -9.01 -13.92 -24.75
N LEU A 236 -9.30 -12.66 -24.38
CA LEU A 236 -9.99 -11.69 -25.23
C LEU A 236 -9.01 -10.64 -25.79
N PRO A 237 -9.23 -10.16 -27.04
CA PRO A 237 -8.53 -8.99 -27.55
C PRO A 237 -8.77 -7.77 -26.65
N LYS A 238 -7.76 -6.91 -26.51
CA LYS A 238 -7.77 -5.76 -25.60
C LYS A 238 -8.98 -4.85 -25.83
N GLU A 239 -9.28 -4.54 -27.09
CA GLU A 239 -10.38 -3.64 -27.48
C GLU A 239 -11.76 -4.26 -27.20
N VAL A 240 -11.87 -5.59 -27.23
CA VAL A 240 -13.10 -6.32 -26.87
C VAL A 240 -13.27 -6.31 -25.35
N ALA A 241 -12.19 -6.57 -24.62
CA ALA A 241 -12.19 -6.55 -23.16
C ALA A 241 -12.50 -5.17 -22.59
N GLU A 242 -11.92 -4.10 -23.14
CA GLU A 242 -12.21 -2.71 -22.74
C GLU A 242 -13.69 -2.37 -22.96
N ARG A 243 -14.25 -2.69 -24.13
CA ARG A 243 -15.68 -2.45 -24.41
C ARG A 243 -16.59 -3.24 -23.47
N ASP A 244 -16.27 -4.50 -23.19
CA ASP A 244 -17.05 -5.29 -22.24
C ASP A 244 -16.96 -4.74 -20.81
N PHE A 245 -15.77 -4.32 -20.39
CA PHE A 245 -15.57 -3.73 -19.07
C PHE A 245 -16.30 -2.40 -18.90
N LEU A 246 -16.32 -1.55 -19.94
CA LEU A 246 -17.11 -0.31 -19.95
C LEU A 246 -18.61 -0.60 -19.84
N ARG A 247 -19.13 -1.62 -20.55
CA ARG A 247 -20.54 -2.05 -20.38
C ARG A 247 -20.80 -2.53 -18.96
N ARG A 248 -19.89 -3.32 -18.39
CA ARG A 248 -19.98 -3.76 -16.99
C ARG A 248 -20.04 -2.57 -16.02
N ILE A 249 -19.30 -1.49 -16.26
CA ILE A 249 -19.40 -0.27 -15.44
C ILE A 249 -20.82 0.30 -15.53
N LYS A 250 -21.39 0.43 -16.74
CA LYS A 250 -22.76 0.94 -16.94
C LYS A 250 -23.82 0.13 -16.18
N GLU A 251 -23.70 -1.20 -16.17
CA GLU A 251 -24.60 -2.07 -15.38
C GLU A 251 -24.56 -1.78 -13.87
N TYR A 252 -23.38 -1.39 -13.34
CA TYR A 252 -23.26 -0.99 -11.94
C TYR A 252 -23.73 0.45 -11.70
N GLU A 253 -23.52 1.36 -12.65
CA GLU A 253 -23.97 2.76 -12.58
C GLU A 253 -25.50 2.85 -12.47
N ALA A 254 -26.24 2.01 -13.20
CA ALA A 254 -27.71 1.98 -13.18
C ALA A 254 -28.32 1.73 -11.79
N VAL A 255 -27.57 1.12 -10.87
CA VAL A 255 -28.03 0.78 -9.50
C VAL A 255 -27.15 1.35 -8.40
N TYR A 256 -26.19 2.23 -8.73
CA TYR A 256 -25.24 2.74 -7.75
C TYR A 256 -25.87 3.80 -6.84
N GLU A 257 -25.79 3.56 -5.55
CA GLU A 257 -26.25 4.47 -4.51
C GLU A 257 -25.07 4.85 -3.63
N THR A 258 -24.66 6.12 -3.67
CA THR A 258 -23.60 6.64 -2.80
C THR A 258 -24.00 6.53 -1.32
N ILE A 259 -23.01 6.56 -0.42
CA ILE A 259 -23.29 6.50 1.01
C ILE A 259 -23.99 7.80 1.46
N THR A 260 -25.13 7.67 2.11
CA THR A 260 -25.92 8.81 2.62
C THR A 260 -26.52 8.53 3.99
N GLU A 261 -26.39 7.29 4.45
CA GLU A 261 -26.93 6.79 5.70
C GLU A 261 -26.17 7.41 6.89
N PRO A 262 -26.80 8.26 7.71
CA PRO A 262 -26.12 9.09 8.72
C PRO A 262 -25.63 8.28 9.93
N HIS A 263 -26.08 7.03 10.09
CA HIS A 263 -25.66 6.14 11.16
C HIS A 263 -24.38 5.37 10.84
N LEU A 264 -23.97 5.31 9.57
CA LEU A 264 -22.80 4.54 9.15
C LEU A 264 -21.49 5.25 9.50
N SER A 265 -20.51 4.45 9.94
CA SER A 265 -19.10 4.83 9.97
C SER A 265 -18.50 4.66 8.57
N TYR A 266 -18.05 5.75 7.96
CA TYR A 266 -17.49 5.69 6.61
C TYR A 266 -16.40 6.74 6.36
N LEU A 267 -15.54 6.41 5.41
CA LEU A 267 -14.64 7.32 4.72
C LEU A 267 -15.02 7.35 3.25
N ARG A 268 -15.23 8.55 2.69
CA ARG A 268 -15.35 8.74 1.25
C ARG A 268 -14.13 9.46 0.72
N ILE A 269 -13.54 8.92 -0.34
CA ILE A 269 -12.44 9.53 -1.09
C ILE A 269 -12.99 9.87 -2.48
N THR A 270 -13.11 11.17 -2.76
CA THR A 270 -13.62 11.70 -4.04
C THR A 270 -12.46 12.22 -4.87
N ASP A 271 -12.49 11.92 -6.17
CA ASP A 271 -11.52 12.35 -7.17
C ASP A 271 -10.07 12.20 -6.71
N VAL A 272 -9.80 10.98 -6.23
CA VAL A 272 -8.47 10.52 -5.86
C VAL A 272 -7.80 11.32 -4.72
N GLY A 273 -8.62 11.76 -3.76
CA GLY A 273 -8.14 12.45 -2.56
C GLY A 273 -8.30 13.96 -2.62
N ASN A 274 -8.86 14.51 -3.70
CA ASN A 274 -9.21 15.93 -3.78
C ASN A 274 -10.19 16.36 -2.67
N GLU A 275 -11.13 15.47 -2.34
CA GLU A 275 -12.02 15.65 -1.19
C GLU A 275 -12.11 14.34 -0.42
N VAL A 276 -12.06 14.45 0.91
CA VAL A 276 -12.23 13.31 1.81
C VAL A 276 -13.27 13.63 2.86
N THR A 277 -14.31 12.81 2.96
CA THR A 277 -15.35 12.91 4.00
C THR A 277 -15.18 11.80 5.03
N LEU A 278 -15.15 12.16 6.31
CA LEU A 278 -15.12 11.22 7.44
C LEU A 278 -16.44 11.33 8.20
N SER A 279 -17.07 10.19 8.49
CA SER A 279 -18.28 10.13 9.32
C SER A 279 -18.14 9.03 10.36
N ARG A 280 -18.42 9.38 11.63
CA ARG A 280 -18.46 8.46 12.78
C ARG A 280 -17.24 7.54 12.90
N ILE A 281 -16.06 8.08 12.61
CA ILE A 281 -14.78 7.40 12.81
C ILE A 281 -14.41 7.52 14.29
N ASN A 282 -14.75 6.49 15.06
CA ASN A 282 -14.50 6.41 16.49
C ASN A 282 -13.43 5.36 16.75
N GLY A 283 -12.43 5.70 17.55
CA GLY A 283 -11.37 4.76 17.94
C GLY A 283 -10.05 4.97 17.20
N TYR A 284 -8.99 4.47 17.83
CA TYR A 284 -7.61 4.76 17.42
C TYR A 284 -7.26 4.20 16.03
N LEU A 285 -7.57 2.93 15.78
CA LEU A 285 -7.21 2.29 14.51
C LEU A 285 -8.04 2.84 13.35
N GLN A 286 -9.32 3.15 13.60
CA GLN A 286 -10.23 3.80 12.66
C GLN A 286 -9.70 5.18 12.27
N SER A 287 -9.30 6.00 13.26
CA SER A 287 -8.68 7.31 13.00
C SER A 287 -7.36 7.20 12.25
N ARG A 288 -6.53 6.20 12.53
CA ARG A 288 -5.30 5.94 11.78
C ARG A 288 -5.55 5.56 10.32
N ILE A 289 -6.53 4.71 10.07
CA ILE A 289 -6.96 4.36 8.70
C ILE A 289 -7.43 5.61 7.96
N GLY A 290 -8.27 6.43 8.60
CA GLY A 290 -8.72 7.71 8.04
C GLY A 290 -7.54 8.63 7.72
N PHE A 291 -6.61 8.82 8.66
CA PHE A 291 -5.43 9.65 8.48
C PHE A 291 -4.54 9.16 7.34
N TYR A 292 -4.24 7.85 7.25
CA TYR A 292 -3.43 7.30 6.16
C TYR A 292 -4.07 7.57 4.79
N LEU A 293 -5.37 7.27 4.67
CA LEU A 293 -6.08 7.40 3.40
C LEU A 293 -6.22 8.86 2.94
N MET A 294 -6.31 9.82 3.86
CA MET A 294 -6.29 11.26 3.57
C MET A 294 -4.96 11.76 2.98
N ASN A 295 -3.87 11.02 3.19
CA ASN A 295 -2.53 11.41 2.75
C ASN A 295 -2.10 10.72 1.44
N LEU A 296 -2.96 9.88 0.84
CA LEU A 296 -2.66 9.19 -0.41
C LEU A 296 -2.94 10.07 -1.64
N HIS A 297 -2.10 9.92 -2.65
CA HIS A 297 -2.38 10.42 -4.00
C HIS A 297 -1.93 9.40 -5.07
N VAL A 298 -2.49 9.51 -6.29
CA VAL A 298 -2.15 8.60 -7.41
C VAL A 298 -1.23 9.22 -8.46
N LYS A 299 -0.80 10.48 -8.26
CA LYS A 299 0.18 11.10 -9.18
C LYS A 299 1.42 10.19 -9.29
N PRO A 300 1.86 9.84 -10.51
CA PRO A 300 3.09 9.11 -10.72
C PRO A 300 4.27 9.86 -10.09
N ARG A 301 5.10 9.15 -9.33
CA ARG A 301 6.29 9.70 -8.67
C ARG A 301 7.35 8.63 -8.51
N SER A 302 8.58 9.09 -8.30
CA SER A 302 9.73 8.23 -8.01
C SER A 302 10.29 8.53 -6.62
N ILE A 303 10.46 7.49 -5.81
CA ILE A 303 11.14 7.57 -4.52
C ILE A 303 12.49 6.88 -4.68
N PHE A 304 13.58 7.63 -4.50
CA PHE A 304 14.95 7.15 -4.59
C PHE A 304 15.54 7.00 -3.20
N PHE A 305 16.23 5.90 -2.96
CA PHE A 305 16.93 5.63 -1.71
C PHE A 305 18.42 5.51 -1.96
N SER A 306 19.20 6.16 -1.12
CA SER A 306 20.63 5.95 -1.05
C SER A 306 21.08 6.00 0.40
N ARG A 307 22.12 5.22 0.73
CA ARG A 307 22.82 5.49 1.98
C ARG A 307 23.59 6.80 1.85
N HIS A 308 23.98 7.38 2.97
CA HIS A 308 25.10 8.31 2.96
C HIS A 308 26.32 7.69 2.25
N GLY A 309 27.21 8.52 1.71
CA GLY A 309 28.53 8.09 1.26
C GLY A 309 29.31 7.40 2.38
N GLU A 310 30.30 6.59 2.04
CA GLU A 310 31.14 5.90 3.02
C GLU A 310 31.65 6.88 4.10
N SER A 311 31.45 6.55 5.37
CA SER A 311 31.92 7.35 6.51
C SER A 311 33.21 6.81 7.12
N GLN A 312 33.88 7.60 7.97
CA GLN A 312 35.07 7.13 8.70
C GLN A 312 34.76 5.87 9.54
N PHE A 313 33.61 5.81 10.21
CA PHE A 313 33.21 4.61 10.94
C PHE A 313 32.92 3.42 10.02
N ASN A 314 32.52 3.62 8.77
CA ASN A 314 32.43 2.50 7.83
C ASN A 314 33.82 1.93 7.49
N VAL A 315 34.83 2.80 7.33
CA VAL A 315 36.22 2.39 7.09
C VAL A 315 36.78 1.63 8.30
N GLU A 316 36.45 2.09 9.51
CA GLU A 316 36.88 1.46 10.77
C GLU A 316 36.04 0.23 11.18
N GLY A 317 34.95 -0.07 10.47
CA GLY A 317 34.04 -1.18 10.82
C GLY A 317 33.17 -0.94 12.06
N LYS A 318 33.01 0.32 12.48
CA LYS A 318 32.22 0.74 13.66
C LYS A 318 30.76 1.01 13.32
N ILE A 319 29.88 0.76 14.27
CA ILE A 319 28.43 1.05 14.17
C ILE A 319 28.06 2.36 14.89
N GLY A 320 26.89 2.91 14.57
CA GLY A 320 26.34 4.08 15.26
C GLY A 320 27.15 5.37 15.04
N GLY A 321 27.11 6.25 16.04
CA GLY A 321 27.88 7.50 16.07
C GLY A 321 27.53 8.52 14.98
N ASP A 322 28.32 9.59 14.91
CA ASP A 322 28.12 10.72 14.00
C ASP A 322 29.40 11.08 13.21
N SER A 323 30.12 10.07 12.73
CA SER A 323 31.35 10.27 11.95
C SER A 323 31.08 10.97 10.62
N GLN A 324 32.02 11.82 10.20
CA GLN A 324 32.03 12.45 8.86
C GLN A 324 32.27 11.43 7.73
N LEU A 325 32.08 11.87 6.49
CA LEU A 325 32.43 11.12 5.28
C LEU A 325 33.93 10.78 5.21
N SER A 326 34.24 9.63 4.60
CA SER A 326 35.58 9.30 4.13
C SER A 326 35.91 10.09 2.86
N GLU A 327 37.16 10.04 2.41
CA GLU A 327 37.56 10.64 1.13
C GLU A 327 36.73 10.06 -0.03
N ARG A 328 36.47 8.75 -0.02
CA ARG A 328 35.61 8.08 -1.01
C ARG A 328 34.15 8.51 -0.87
N GLY A 329 33.67 8.70 0.36
CA GLY A 329 32.35 9.27 0.62
C GLY A 329 32.19 10.68 0.05
N LEU A 330 33.21 11.53 0.18
CA LEU A 330 33.22 12.87 -0.40
C LEU A 330 33.26 12.84 -1.94
N GLN A 331 34.02 11.91 -2.53
CA GLN A 331 34.02 11.70 -3.98
C GLN A 331 32.63 11.30 -4.48
N TYR A 332 31.95 10.40 -3.77
CA TYR A 332 30.56 10.04 -4.06
C TYR A 332 29.63 11.26 -3.96
N ALA A 333 29.73 12.05 -2.88
CA ALA A 333 28.94 13.25 -2.70
C ALA A 333 29.12 14.27 -3.85
N LYS A 334 30.35 14.45 -4.33
CA LYS A 334 30.67 15.34 -5.46
C LYS A 334 30.14 14.83 -6.80
N ALA A 335 30.04 13.51 -6.98
CA ALA A 335 29.53 12.90 -8.21
C ALA A 335 27.98 12.88 -8.28
N LEU A 336 27.30 13.01 -7.15
CA LEU A 336 25.83 12.91 -7.05
C LEU A 336 25.06 13.88 -7.95
N PRO A 337 25.41 15.19 -8.06
CA PRO A 337 24.64 16.12 -8.90
C PRO A 337 24.59 15.69 -10.36
N GLU A 338 25.73 15.21 -10.91
CA GLU A 338 25.77 14.71 -12.28
C GLU A 338 24.97 13.41 -12.42
N LEU A 339 25.09 12.50 -11.45
CA LEU A 339 24.38 11.22 -11.47
C LEU A 339 22.86 11.41 -11.39
N VAL A 340 22.39 12.30 -10.50
CA VAL A 340 20.98 12.66 -10.34
C VAL A 340 20.46 13.27 -11.65
N ARG A 341 21.12 14.30 -12.17
CA ARG A 341 20.73 14.95 -13.43
C ARG A 341 20.69 13.96 -14.60
N LYS A 342 21.65 13.03 -14.67
CA LYS A 342 21.72 12.04 -15.75
C LYS A 342 20.54 11.06 -15.76
N HIS A 343 20.02 10.68 -14.60
CA HIS A 343 18.98 9.63 -14.51
C HIS A 343 17.58 10.17 -14.20
N ILE A 344 17.49 11.33 -13.53
CA ILE A 344 16.24 11.95 -13.10
C ILE A 344 15.89 13.17 -13.98
N GLY A 345 16.88 13.75 -14.67
CA GLY A 345 16.71 14.95 -15.49
C GLY A 345 16.49 16.20 -14.65
N ASP A 346 15.71 17.14 -15.17
CA ASP A 346 15.38 18.41 -14.51
C ASP A 346 14.05 18.34 -13.73
N ALA A 347 13.56 17.13 -13.44
CA ALA A 347 12.35 16.96 -12.65
C ALA A 347 12.56 17.49 -11.23
N ALA A 348 11.58 18.22 -10.70
CA ALA A 348 11.63 18.73 -9.34
C ALA A 348 11.83 17.58 -8.35
N LEU A 349 12.85 17.69 -7.50
CA LEU A 349 13.25 16.68 -6.53
C LEU A 349 13.36 17.32 -5.14
N THR A 350 12.86 16.64 -4.12
CA THR A 350 13.14 17.02 -2.72
C THR A 350 14.13 16.04 -2.12
N VAL A 351 15.17 16.54 -1.45
CA VAL A 351 16.19 15.69 -0.83
C VAL A 351 15.95 15.60 0.67
N TRP A 352 15.88 14.38 1.19
CA TRP A 352 15.74 14.13 2.62
C TRP A 352 17.03 13.58 3.21
N THR A 353 17.41 14.08 4.38
CA THR A 353 18.55 13.59 5.14
C THR A 353 18.13 13.25 6.56
N SER A 354 18.92 12.40 7.22
CA SER A 354 18.93 12.36 8.68
C SER A 354 19.59 13.61 9.26
N THR A 355 19.61 13.74 10.59
CA THR A 355 20.35 14.80 11.29
C THR A 355 21.86 14.52 11.40
N LEU A 356 22.29 13.30 11.07
CA LEU A 356 23.70 12.88 11.16
C LEU A 356 24.55 13.45 10.02
N GLN A 357 25.77 13.87 10.35
CA GLN A 357 26.70 14.61 9.48
C GLN A 357 26.90 13.91 8.14
N ARG A 358 27.09 12.60 8.13
CA ARG A 358 27.33 11.82 6.91
C ARG A 358 26.20 11.95 5.87
N THR A 359 24.92 11.99 6.28
CA THR A 359 23.82 12.19 5.30
C THR A 359 23.77 13.63 4.80
N ILE A 360 24.05 14.60 5.68
CA ILE A 360 24.06 16.03 5.33
C ILE A 360 25.21 16.33 4.36
N GLN A 361 26.42 15.84 4.64
CA GLN A 361 27.59 15.97 3.78
C GLN A 361 27.40 15.26 2.44
N THR A 362 26.67 14.14 2.41
CA THR A 362 26.37 13.44 1.15
C THR A 362 25.49 14.30 0.24
N ALA A 363 24.47 14.96 0.81
CA ALA A 363 23.53 15.78 0.07
C ALA A 363 24.06 17.18 -0.28
N GLN A 364 25.19 17.62 0.29
CA GLN A 364 25.60 19.04 0.31
C GLN A 364 25.78 19.68 -1.08
N TYR A 365 26.16 18.90 -2.09
CA TYR A 365 26.41 19.39 -3.45
C TYR A 365 25.18 19.35 -4.35
N LEU A 366 24.07 18.73 -3.92
CA LEU A 366 22.83 18.75 -4.69
C LEU A 366 22.21 20.15 -4.62
N PRO A 367 21.71 20.72 -5.73
CA PRO A 367 21.08 22.03 -5.72
C PRO A 367 19.67 22.01 -5.08
N ASP A 368 19.07 20.82 -4.95
CA ASP A 368 17.69 20.62 -4.54
C ASP A 368 17.40 21.05 -3.09
N PRO A 369 16.15 21.41 -2.76
CA PRO A 369 15.71 21.66 -1.39
C PRO A 369 15.98 20.45 -0.49
N LYS A 370 16.57 20.71 0.69
CA LYS A 370 16.95 19.68 1.67
C LYS A 370 16.05 19.78 2.90
N LEU A 371 15.43 18.67 3.27
CA LEU A 371 14.66 18.54 4.50
C LEU A 371 15.34 17.52 5.43
N THR A 372 15.61 17.93 6.65
CA THR A 372 16.33 17.12 7.64
C THR A 372 15.35 16.53 8.66
N TRP A 373 15.38 15.21 8.81
CA TRP A 373 14.44 14.47 9.64
C TRP A 373 15.18 13.67 10.71
N LYS A 374 14.93 13.96 11.99
CA LYS A 374 15.46 13.16 13.10
C LYS A 374 14.98 11.71 13.05
N SER A 375 13.74 11.49 12.59
CA SER A 375 13.22 10.13 12.37
C SER A 375 13.99 9.32 11.34
N LEU A 376 14.87 9.92 10.52
CA LEU A 376 15.76 9.22 9.60
C LEU A 376 17.14 8.93 10.18
N ASP A 377 17.45 9.31 11.43
CA ASP A 377 18.72 8.94 12.08
C ASP A 377 18.87 7.42 12.15
N GLU A 378 20.11 6.93 12.09
CA GLU A 378 20.40 5.48 12.15
C GLU A 378 19.82 4.86 13.43
N LEU A 379 19.60 3.54 13.40
CA LEU A 379 19.25 2.78 14.60
C LEU A 379 20.28 3.05 15.71
N ASP A 380 19.81 3.50 16.86
CA ASP A 380 20.63 3.78 18.04
C ASP A 380 21.13 2.46 18.65
N ALA A 381 22.45 2.23 18.65
CA ALA A 381 23.04 1.02 19.24
C ALA A 381 23.33 1.18 20.74
N GLY A 382 22.94 2.31 21.35
CA GLY A 382 23.02 2.57 22.77
C GLY A 382 24.45 2.46 23.28
N VAL A 383 24.67 1.59 24.28
CA VAL A 383 26.02 1.35 24.82
C VAL A 383 27.01 0.73 23.83
N CYS A 384 26.54 0.24 22.67
CA CYS A 384 27.38 -0.31 21.60
C CYS A 384 27.73 0.71 20.50
N ASP A 385 27.32 1.98 20.63
CA ASP A 385 27.65 3.02 19.66
C ASP A 385 29.17 3.26 19.59
N GLY A 386 29.70 3.33 18.37
CA GLY A 386 31.13 3.50 18.11
C GLY A 386 31.99 2.25 18.27
N MET A 387 31.39 1.10 18.58
CA MET A 387 32.09 -0.19 18.62
C MET A 387 32.07 -0.89 17.26
N THR A 388 33.05 -1.74 17.01
CA THR A 388 33.05 -2.75 15.96
C THR A 388 32.22 -3.97 16.39
N TYR A 389 31.80 -4.80 15.44
CA TYR A 389 31.09 -6.04 15.78
C TYR A 389 31.96 -7.00 16.62
N ASP A 390 33.26 -7.09 16.34
CA ASP A 390 34.19 -7.93 17.10
C ASP A 390 34.34 -7.46 18.56
N GLU A 391 34.40 -6.14 18.78
CA GLU A 391 34.41 -5.57 20.14
C GLU A 391 33.10 -5.86 20.87
N ILE A 392 31.95 -5.82 20.18
CA ILE A 392 30.65 -6.15 20.77
C ILE A 392 30.58 -7.63 21.13
N GLU A 393 31.04 -8.53 20.26
CA GLU A 393 31.07 -9.97 20.54
C GLU A 393 31.96 -10.30 21.74
N GLN A 394 33.10 -9.64 21.87
CA GLN A 394 34.01 -9.83 23.00
C GLN A 394 33.46 -9.23 24.32
N ALA A 395 32.90 -8.02 24.27
CA ALA A 395 32.42 -7.32 25.47
C ALA A 395 31.04 -7.82 25.94
N TYR A 396 30.18 -8.20 24.99
CA TYR A 396 28.77 -8.57 25.22
C TYR A 396 28.38 -9.82 24.39
N PRO A 397 29.00 -10.99 24.62
CA PRO A 397 28.80 -12.19 23.79
C PRO A 397 27.35 -12.70 23.81
N GLU A 398 26.67 -12.60 24.95
CA GLU A 398 25.27 -13.01 25.08
C GLU A 398 24.34 -12.09 24.26
N ASP A 399 24.58 -10.78 24.30
CA ASP A 399 23.82 -9.79 23.52
C ASP A 399 24.06 -9.93 22.02
N PHE A 400 25.29 -10.22 21.62
CA PHE A 400 25.63 -10.53 20.22
C PHE A 400 24.82 -11.73 19.72
N ALA A 401 24.82 -12.84 20.49
CA ALA A 401 24.03 -14.04 20.17
C ALA A 401 22.50 -13.77 20.19
N ASN A 402 22.00 -13.06 21.20
CA ASN A 402 20.59 -12.72 21.32
C ASN A 402 20.10 -11.87 20.13
N ARG A 403 20.94 -10.96 19.64
CA ARG A 403 20.64 -10.15 18.46
C ARG A 403 20.64 -10.96 17.18
N ASP A 404 21.55 -11.93 17.04
CA ASP A 404 21.56 -12.79 15.86
C ASP A 404 20.35 -13.74 15.82
N ASP A 405 19.92 -14.23 16.98
CA ASP A 405 18.72 -15.08 17.12
C ASP A 405 17.41 -14.34 16.79
N ASP A 406 17.27 -13.08 17.22
CA ASP A 406 16.04 -12.29 17.01
C ASP A 406 16.35 -10.81 16.75
N LYS A 407 16.97 -10.55 15.60
CA LYS A 407 17.44 -9.22 15.20
C LYS A 407 16.35 -8.15 15.14
N PHE A 408 15.11 -8.55 14.84
CA PHE A 408 14.01 -7.59 14.70
C PHE A 408 13.57 -7.05 16.06
N ASN A 409 13.45 -7.93 17.07
CA ASN A 409 12.94 -7.56 18.39
C ASN A 409 14.03 -7.27 19.43
N TYR A 410 15.29 -7.63 19.17
CA TYR A 410 16.40 -7.27 20.05
C TYR A 410 16.59 -5.75 20.10
N ARG A 411 16.52 -5.19 21.31
CA ARG A 411 16.78 -3.77 21.60
C ARG A 411 18.11 -3.64 22.34
N TYR A 412 18.99 -2.82 21.78
CA TYR A 412 20.24 -2.45 22.46
C TYR A 412 19.97 -1.73 23.79
N ARG A 413 20.87 -1.91 24.77
CA ARG A 413 20.76 -1.20 26.05
C ARG A 413 20.90 0.31 25.83
N GLY A 414 19.85 1.05 26.18
CA GLY A 414 19.82 2.49 25.98
C GLY A 414 19.65 2.93 24.52
N GLY A 415 19.37 1.99 23.61
CA GLY A 415 19.16 2.25 22.19
C GLY A 415 17.84 1.66 21.68
N GLU A 416 17.83 1.26 20.41
CA GLU A 416 16.64 0.85 19.66
C GLU A 416 16.70 -0.62 19.19
N SER A 417 15.53 -1.16 18.87
CA SER A 417 15.35 -2.35 18.03
C SER A 417 14.86 -1.93 16.63
N TYR A 418 14.87 -2.85 15.66
CA TYR A 418 14.23 -2.59 14.36
C TYR A 418 12.73 -2.29 14.51
N ARG A 419 12.05 -2.91 15.47
CA ARG A 419 10.65 -2.61 15.80
C ARG A 419 10.45 -1.17 16.26
N ASP A 420 11.38 -0.63 17.06
CA ASP A 420 11.33 0.78 17.48
C ASP A 420 11.53 1.73 16.30
N VAL A 421 12.44 1.37 15.39
CA VAL A 421 12.67 2.12 14.15
C VAL A 421 11.41 2.14 13.27
N VAL A 422 10.68 1.03 13.13
CA VAL A 422 9.41 0.99 12.39
C VAL A 422 8.41 2.00 12.99
N VAL A 423 8.23 2.01 14.32
CA VAL A 423 7.34 2.98 14.97
C VAL A 423 7.81 4.42 14.75
N ARG A 424 9.13 4.69 14.86
CA ARG A 424 9.73 6.01 14.65
C ARG A 424 9.60 6.51 13.21
N LEU A 425 9.60 5.60 12.23
CA LEU A 425 9.49 5.93 10.80
C LEU A 425 8.07 6.15 10.32
N GLU A 426 7.05 5.87 11.12
CA GLU A 426 5.67 6.04 10.68
C GLU A 426 5.37 7.45 10.13
N PRO A 427 5.75 8.57 10.79
CA PRO A 427 5.56 9.91 10.23
C PRO A 427 6.29 10.13 8.90
N VAL A 428 7.45 9.48 8.71
CA VAL A 428 8.20 9.52 7.45
C VAL A 428 7.42 8.80 6.35
N ILE A 429 6.87 7.61 6.61
CA ILE A 429 6.01 6.89 5.66
C ILE A 429 4.79 7.73 5.26
N MET A 430 4.17 8.43 6.22
CA MET A 430 3.03 9.31 5.92
C MET A 430 3.43 10.44 4.96
N GLU A 431 4.56 11.09 5.21
CA GLU A 431 5.03 12.17 4.36
C GLU A 431 5.49 11.65 2.98
N LEU A 432 6.11 10.46 2.90
CA LEU A 432 6.46 9.80 1.63
C LEU A 432 5.23 9.49 0.76
N GLU A 433 4.07 9.29 1.38
CA GLU A 433 2.83 9.07 0.64
C GLU A 433 2.22 10.36 0.09
N ARG A 434 2.53 11.53 0.67
CA ARG A 434 2.05 12.86 0.26
C ARG A 434 2.90 13.53 -0.82
N GLN A 435 4.20 13.25 -0.79
CA GLN A 435 5.21 13.95 -1.58
C GLN A 435 5.35 13.37 -2.99
N GLU A 436 5.94 14.13 -3.91
CA GLU A 436 6.21 13.70 -5.28
C GLU A 436 7.59 13.04 -5.40
N ASN A 437 8.49 13.51 -6.27
CA ASN A 437 9.81 12.89 -6.42
C ASN A 437 10.70 13.23 -5.21
N ILE A 438 11.26 12.21 -4.58
CA ILE A 438 12.08 12.35 -3.37
C ILE A 438 13.35 11.52 -3.50
N LEU A 439 14.47 12.06 -3.05
CA LEU A 439 15.72 11.33 -2.83
C LEU A 439 16.07 11.33 -1.35
N ILE A 440 16.09 10.16 -0.73
CA ILE A 440 16.40 10.00 0.69
C ILE A 440 17.83 9.50 0.85
N PHE A 441 18.65 10.26 1.56
CA PHE A 441 19.92 9.82 2.12
C PHE A 441 19.70 9.31 3.55
N GLY A 442 19.58 8.00 3.68
CA GLY A 442 19.38 7.30 4.94
C GLY A 442 20.59 6.49 5.37
N HIS A 443 20.34 5.54 6.27
CA HIS A 443 21.34 4.63 6.81
C HIS A 443 20.92 3.18 6.63
N GLN A 444 21.79 2.24 7.01
CA GLN A 444 21.59 0.85 6.64
C GLN A 444 20.36 0.23 7.31
N ALA A 445 20.09 0.49 8.60
CA ALA A 445 18.90 -0.06 9.23
C ALA A 445 17.64 0.68 8.74
N ILE A 446 17.73 2.00 8.60
CA ILE A 446 16.60 2.85 8.20
C ILE A 446 16.08 2.49 6.80
N LEU A 447 16.98 2.33 5.82
CA LEU A 447 16.60 1.97 4.45
C LEU A 447 16.11 0.52 4.30
N ARG A 448 16.31 -0.34 5.30
CA ARG A 448 15.70 -1.69 5.32
C ARG A 448 14.26 -1.65 5.83
N CYS A 449 13.93 -0.66 6.67
CA CYS A 449 12.59 -0.49 7.21
C CYS A 449 11.64 0.24 6.25
N LEU A 450 12.17 1.22 5.52
CA LEU A 450 11.51 1.89 4.40
C LEU A 450 11.37 0.92 3.21
#